data_AF-A0A5C4V2I6-F1
#
_entry.id   AF-A0A5C4V2I6-F1
#
_cell.length_a   1.000
_cell.length_b   1.000
_cell.length_c   1.000
_cell.angle_alpha   90.00
_cell.angle_beta   90.00
_cell.angle_gamma   90.00
#
_symmetry.space_group_name_H-M   'P 1'
#
loop_
_entity.id
_entity.type
_entity.pdbx_description
1 polymer ?
#
loop_
_entity_poly.entity_id
_entity_poly.type
_entity_poly.pdbx_seq_one_letter_code
_entity_poly.pdbx_strand_id
1 'polypeptide(L)'
;MTPSNPDPDPYLTPGYRPGGATLPRETPPGETPPAEGGTSFTGPDDSHNPTDGWAAAPLTAVLVVAALVVAFFVAYAVWFVID
;
A
#
# COMPACT_ATOMS: atom_id res chain seq x y z
N MET A 1 17.97 -4.25 -23.75
CA MET A 1 16.63 -4.85 -23.93
C MET A 1 15.64 -3.70 -23.88
N THR A 2 14.88 -3.46 -24.95
CA THR A 2 13.86 -2.41 -24.97
C THR A 2 12.63 -2.92 -24.24
N PRO A 3 12.10 -2.23 -23.22
CA PRO A 3 10.91 -2.68 -22.52
C PRO A 3 9.74 -2.76 -23.51
N SER A 4 9.07 -3.90 -23.57
CA SER A 4 7.82 -4.05 -24.32
C SER A 4 6.77 -3.21 -23.60
N ASN A 5 6.33 -2.14 -24.24
CA ASN A 5 5.16 -1.39 -23.79
C ASN A 5 3.97 -2.36 -23.75
N PRO A 6 3.33 -2.62 -22.59
CA PRO A 6 2.19 -3.53 -22.51
C PRO A 6 0.93 -2.93 -23.14
N ASP A 7 0.95 -1.63 -23.46
CA ASP A 7 -0.18 -0.94 -24.08
C ASP A 7 -0.38 -1.43 -25.52
N PRO A 8 -1.59 -1.87 -25.89
CA PRO A 8 -1.93 -2.25 -27.26
C PRO A 8 -1.66 -1.10 -28.24
N ASP A 9 -1.22 -1.43 -29.46
CA ASP A 9 -1.07 -0.41 -30.50
C ASP A 9 -2.45 0.22 -30.80
N PRO A 10 -2.62 1.54 -30.58
CA PRO A 10 -3.90 2.22 -30.79
C PRO A 10 -4.41 2.08 -32.23
N TYR A 11 -3.53 1.90 -33.21
CA TYR A 11 -3.92 1.73 -34.62
C TYR A 11 -4.36 0.30 -34.96
N LEU A 12 -4.11 -0.65 -34.07
CA LEU A 12 -4.42 -2.07 -34.27
C LEU A 12 -5.48 -2.59 -33.30
N THR A 13 -6.05 -1.69 -32.47
CA THR A 13 -7.07 -2.05 -31.48
C THR A 13 -8.48 -1.93 -32.07
N PRO A 14 -9.23 -3.04 -32.22
CA PRO A 14 -10.61 -2.99 -32.70
C PRO A 14 -11.48 -2.09 -31.80
N GLY A 15 -12.18 -1.12 -32.40
CA GLY A 15 -13.02 -0.16 -31.68
C GLY A 15 -12.34 1.15 -31.26
N TYR A 16 -11.02 1.29 -31.45
CA TYR A 16 -10.31 2.54 -31.17
C TYR A 16 -10.63 3.62 -32.20
N ARG A 17 -11.10 4.79 -31.73
CA ARG A 17 -11.31 5.99 -32.56
C ARG A 17 -10.31 7.07 -32.11
N PRO A 18 -9.27 7.36 -32.92
CA PRO A 18 -8.34 8.44 -32.63
C PRO A 18 -9.10 9.78 -32.49
N GLY A 19 -9.02 10.42 -31.32
CA GLY A 19 -9.74 11.67 -31.03
C GLY A 19 -11.09 11.54 -30.32
N GLY A 20 -11.42 10.37 -29.75
CA GLY A 20 -12.68 10.12 -29.04
C GLY A 20 -12.81 10.81 -27.68
N ALA A 21 -12.92 12.14 -27.67
CA ALA A 21 -13.79 12.77 -26.68
C ALA A 21 -15.22 12.43 -27.10
N THR A 22 -15.92 11.71 -26.23
CA THR A 22 -17.35 11.46 -26.40
C THR A 22 -18.03 12.81 -26.63
N LEU A 23 -18.75 12.94 -27.75
CA LEU A 23 -19.68 14.04 -27.88
C LEU A 23 -20.64 13.98 -26.68
N PRO A 24 -21.21 15.11 -26.20
CA PRO A 24 -22.03 15.17 -24.97
C PRO A 24 -23.31 14.31 -24.98
N ARG A 25 -23.50 13.49 -26.02
CA ARG A 25 -24.63 12.62 -26.19
C ARG A 25 -24.21 11.18 -25.88
N GLU A 26 -24.54 10.80 -24.65
CA GLU A 26 -25.01 9.45 -24.32
C GLU A 26 -24.02 8.32 -24.62
N THR A 27 -23.11 8.06 -23.68
CA THR A 27 -22.54 6.71 -23.53
C THR A 27 -23.70 5.74 -23.32
N PRO A 28 -23.94 4.77 -24.22
CA PRO A 28 -25.04 3.81 -24.08
C PRO A 28 -24.99 3.10 -22.72
N PRO A 29 -26.12 2.81 -22.06
CA PRO A 29 -26.14 1.98 -20.86
C PRO A 29 -25.50 0.61 -21.17
N GLY A 30 -24.28 0.40 -20.67
CA GLY A 30 -23.43 -0.75 -21.01
C GLY A 30 -22.03 -0.40 -21.54
N GLU A 31 -21.80 0.87 -21.94
CA GLU A 31 -20.51 1.40 -22.44
C GLU A 31 -19.77 2.23 -21.37
N THR A 32 -20.37 2.42 -20.19
CA THR A 32 -19.55 2.59 -18.99
C THR A 32 -18.96 1.21 -18.72
N PRO A 33 -17.63 1.03 -18.61
CA PRO A 33 -17.09 -0.19 -18.04
C PRO A 33 -17.93 -0.52 -16.80
N PRO A 34 -18.43 -1.77 -16.65
CA PRO A 34 -19.19 -2.14 -15.47
C PRO A 34 -18.40 -1.63 -14.29
N ALA A 35 -19.05 -0.83 -13.42
CA ALA A 35 -18.44 -0.15 -12.28
C ALA A 35 -17.27 -1.00 -11.84
N GLU A 36 -16.05 -0.53 -12.15
CA GLU A 36 -14.84 -1.34 -12.12
C GLU A 36 -14.70 -1.78 -10.69
N GLY A 37 -15.32 -2.93 -10.43
CA GLY A 37 -15.60 -3.42 -9.11
C GLY A 37 -14.24 -3.89 -8.73
N GLY A 38 -13.49 -2.99 -8.07
CA GLY A 38 -12.10 -3.20 -7.72
C GLY A 38 -12.01 -4.62 -7.29
N THR A 39 -11.27 -5.41 -8.07
CA THR A 39 -11.24 -6.85 -7.94
C THR A 39 -10.94 -7.14 -6.49
N SER A 40 -11.93 -7.64 -5.76
CA SER A 40 -11.82 -7.91 -4.31
C SER A 40 -10.76 -8.97 -3.99
N PHE A 41 -10.07 -9.46 -5.02
CA PHE A 41 -9.10 -10.53 -5.04
C PHE A 41 -7.77 -10.13 -5.73
N THR A 42 -7.53 -8.85 -6.05
CA THR A 42 -6.20 -8.38 -6.53
C THR A 42 -5.23 -7.99 -5.41
N GLY A 43 -5.60 -8.26 -4.15
CA GLY A 43 -4.61 -8.24 -3.07
C GLY A 43 -3.57 -9.35 -3.29
N PRO A 44 -2.33 -9.18 -2.79
CA PRO A 44 -1.37 -10.28 -2.73
C PRO A 44 -2.01 -11.51 -2.09
N ASP A 45 -1.71 -12.69 -2.61
CA ASP A 45 -2.20 -13.95 -2.05
C ASP A 45 -1.66 -14.13 -0.63
N ASP A 46 -2.52 -13.90 0.36
CA ASP A 46 -2.20 -14.01 1.78
C ASP A 46 -1.99 -15.47 2.24
N SER A 47 -2.22 -16.48 1.39
CA SER A 47 -1.91 -17.88 1.74
C SER A 47 -0.42 -18.13 2.00
N HIS A 48 0.44 -17.25 1.48
CA HIS A 48 1.89 -17.26 1.69
C HIS A 48 2.37 -16.05 2.50
N ASN A 49 1.48 -15.37 3.22
CA ASN A 49 1.82 -14.30 4.14
C ASN A 49 1.88 -14.88 5.56
N PRO A 50 2.99 -15.55 5.96
CA PRO A 50 3.09 -16.10 7.31
C PRO A 50 2.93 -14.96 8.30
N THR A 51 1.94 -15.06 9.19
CA THR A 51 1.66 -14.10 10.27
C THR A 51 2.76 -14.07 11.34
N ASP A 52 3.88 -14.75 11.10
CA ASP A 52 4.75 -15.24 12.15
C ASP A 52 5.70 -14.16 12.65
N GLY A 53 5.27 -13.57 13.77
CA GLY A 53 6.09 -13.27 14.95
C GLY A 53 7.09 -12.11 14.82
N TRP A 54 7.37 -11.63 13.61
CA TRP A 54 8.39 -10.61 13.38
C TRP A 54 8.02 -9.22 13.91
N ALA A 55 6.75 -8.99 14.24
CA ALA A 55 6.33 -7.75 14.92
C ALA A 55 6.67 -7.75 16.42
N ALA A 56 6.64 -8.92 17.07
CA ALA A 56 6.76 -9.01 18.53
C ALA A 56 8.20 -8.76 19.01
N ALA A 57 9.19 -9.32 18.33
CA ALA A 57 10.60 -9.15 18.68
C ALA A 57 11.09 -7.69 18.64
N PRO A 58 10.93 -6.92 17.54
CA PRO A 58 11.36 -5.52 17.49
C PRO A 58 10.56 -4.64 18.44
N LEU A 59 9.24 -4.87 18.60
CA LEU A 59 8.43 -4.14 19.56
C LEU A 59 8.96 -4.34 20.99
N THR A 60 9.25 -5.59 21.36
CA THR A 60 9.80 -5.92 22.68
C THR A 60 11.16 -5.24 22.90
N ALA A 61 12.05 -5.26 21.89
CA ALA A 61 13.35 -4.60 21.99
C ALA A 61 13.22 -3.09 22.23
N VAL A 62 12.31 -2.41 21.51
CA VAL A 62 12.02 -0.98 21.69
C VAL A 62 11.50 -0.70 23.09
N LEU A 63 10.57 -1.52 23.60
CA LEU A 63 10.02 -1.37 24.96
C LEU A 63 11.09 -1.54 26.04
N VAL A 64 12.01 -2.49 25.89
CA VAL A 64 13.12 -2.69 26.82
C VAL A 64 14.04 -1.47 26.83
N VAL A 65 14.43 -0.96 25.66
CA VAL A 65 15.28 0.24 25.55
C VAL A 65 14.59 1.45 26.18
N ALA A 66 13.29 1.65 25.89
CA ALA A 66 12.51 2.74 26.48
C ALA A 66 12.46 2.63 28.01
N ALA A 67 12.25 1.44 28.56
CA ALA A 67 12.25 1.20 30.00
C ALA A 67 13.61 1.51 30.65
N LEU A 68 14.72 1.14 29.99
CA LEU A 68 16.07 1.46 30.46
C LEU A 68 16.33 2.98 30.47
N VAL A 69 15.89 3.69 29.42
CA VAL A 69 16.02 5.16 29.35
C VAL A 69 15.21 5.82 30.47
N VAL A 70 13.96 5.41 30.69
CA VAL A 70 13.13 5.91 31.79
C VAL A 70 13.79 5.63 33.15
N ALA A 71 14.26 4.41 33.38
CA ALA A 71 14.94 4.04 34.62
C ALA A 71 16.19 4.89 34.87
N PHE A 72 16.98 5.18 33.82
CA PHE A 72 18.14 6.07 33.92
C PHE A 72 17.74 7.48 34.37
N PHE A 73 16.73 8.09 33.74
CA PHE A 73 16.30 9.43 34.13
C PHE A 73 15.70 9.48 35.53
N VAL A 74 14.94 8.45 35.93
CA VAL A 74 14.42 8.34 37.31
C VAL A 74 15.57 8.24 38.31
N ALA A 75 16.56 7.37 38.06
CA ALA A 75 17.72 7.24 38.92
C ALA A 75 18.54 8.53 39.01
N TYR A 76 18.77 9.20 37.86
CA TYR A 76 19.47 10.47 37.79
C TYR A 76 18.72 11.57 38.55
N ALA A 77 17.40 11.67 38.41
CA ALA A 77 16.59 12.64 39.12
C ALA A 77 16.60 12.40 40.63
N VAL A 78 16.51 11.14 41.08
CA VAL A 78 16.62 10.78 42.49
C VAL A 78 17.99 11.15 43.04
N TRP A 79 19.06 10.82 42.32
CA TRP A 79 20.42 11.20 42.69
C TRP A 79 20.57 12.73 42.82
N PHE A 80 20.11 13.48 41.83
CA PHE A 80 20.15 14.94 41.80
C PHE A 80 19.34 15.62 42.91
N VAL A 81 18.31 14.96 43.44
CA VAL A 81 17.49 15.50 44.53
C VAL A 81 18.12 15.24 45.92
N ILE A 82 18.93 14.19 46.04
CA ILE A 82 19.48 13.74 47.32
C ILE A 82 20.88 14.29 47.59
N ASP A 83 21.68 14.51 46.54
CA ASP A 83 23.00 15.18 46.60
C ASP A 83 22.88 16.69 46.29
#